data_AF-A0A9W5N1U2-F1
#
_entry.id   AF-A0A9W5N1U2-F1
#
_cell.length_a   1.000
_cell.length_b   1.000
_cell.length_c   1.000
_cell.angle_alpha   90.00
_cell.angle_beta   90.00
_cell.angle_gamma   90.00
#
_symmetry.space_group_name_H-M   'P 1'
#
loop_
_entity.id
_entity.type
_entity.pdbx_description
1 polymer ?
#
loop_
_entity_poly.entity_id
_entity_poly.type
_entity_poly.pdbx_seq_one_letter_code
_entity_poly.pdbx_strand_id
1 'polypeptide(L)' 'MMQAVKDYGATLIYAYRTLRSIVIRPPQNVPLQDAAAHFEQVKGVLTVNQDQITPLY' A
#
# COMPACT_ATOMS: atom_id res chain seq x y z
N MET A 1 -7.80 -8.01 0.38
CA MET A 1 -7.04 -6.78 0.66
C MET A 1 -6.74 -6.58 2.15
N MET A 2 -7.73 -6.33 3.03
CA MET A 2 -7.47 -6.09 4.46
C MET A 2 -6.73 -7.24 5.16
N GLN A 3 -7.01 -8.48 4.75
CA GLN A 3 -6.33 -9.67 5.26
C GLN A 3 -4.85 -9.72 4.84
N ALA A 4 -4.53 -9.32 3.61
CA ALA A 4 -3.14 -9.22 3.13
C ALA A 4 -2.38 -8.10 3.87
N VAL A 5 -3.03 -6.98 4.17
CA VAL A 5 -2.43 -5.90 4.98
C VAL A 5 -2.07 -6.41 6.37
N LYS A 6 -2.95 -7.20 7.00
CA LYS A 6 -2.71 -7.83 8.31
C LYS A 6 -1.60 -8.88 8.25
N ASP A 7 -1.64 -9.76 7.26
CA ASP A 7 -0.68 -10.85 7.07
C ASP A 7 0.74 -10.32 6.81
N TYR A 8 0.83 -9.25 6.02
CA TYR A 8 2.07 -8.54 5.74
C TYR A 8 2.60 -7.71 6.93
N GLY A 9 1.81 -7.56 8.00
CA GLY A 9 2.15 -6.67 9.12
C GLY A 9 2.13 -5.18 8.76
N ALA A 10 1.46 -4.81 7.67
CA ALA A 10 1.30 -3.42 7.27
C ALA A 10 0.20 -2.73 8.11
N THR A 11 0.41 -1.45 8.39
CA THR A 11 -0.57 -0.62 9.11
C THR A 11 -1.42 0.15 8.10
N LEU A 12 -2.75 0.08 8.22
CA LEU A 12 -3.64 0.93 7.43
C LEU A 12 -3.57 2.37 7.96
N ILE A 13 -3.12 3.29 7.11
CA ILE A 13 -3.03 4.72 7.44
C ILE A 13 -4.33 5.43 7.08
N TYR A 14 -4.85 5.17 5.88
CA TYR A 14 -6.05 5.83 5.39
C TYR A 14 -6.80 4.97 4.37
N ALA A 15 -8.11 5.14 4.27
CA ALA A 15 -8.93 4.49 3.25
C ALA A 15 -9.78 5.52 2.51
N TYR A 16 -9.46 5.77 1.25
CA TYR A 16 -10.21 6.65 0.36
C TYR A 16 -11.41 5.89 -0.22
N ARG A 17 -12.60 6.11 0.35
CA ARG A 17 -13.86 5.52 -0.15
C ARG A 17 -14.18 5.94 -1.59
N THR A 18 -13.93 7.20 -1.94
CA THR A 18 -14.25 7.75 -3.27
C THR A 18 -13.40 7.13 -4.38
N LEU A 19 -12.12 6.90 -4.11
CA LEU A 19 -11.15 6.34 -5.07
C LEU A 19 -11.05 4.82 -4.99
N ARG A 20 -11.73 4.18 -4.02
CA ARG A 20 -11.57 2.76 -3.68
C ARG A 20 -10.10 2.37 -3.45
N SER A 21 -9.32 3.31 -2.90
CA SER A 21 -7.90 3.16 -2.63
C SER A 21 -7.63 3.16 -1.13
N ILE A 22 -6.57 2.49 -0.70
CA ILE A 22 -6.09 2.55 0.68
C ILE A 22 -4.63 2.96 0.71
N VAL A 23 -4.25 3.67 1.76
CA VAL A 23 -2.87 4.01 2.08
C VAL A 23 -2.46 3.12 3.23
N ILE A 24 -1.41 2.35 3.02
CA ILE A 24 -0.83 1.44 4.01
C ILE A 24 0.62 1.81 4.24
N ARG A 25 1.09 1.61 5.45
CA ARG A 25 2.49 1.72 5.82
C ARG A 25 3.05 0.32 6.03
N PRO A 26 3.99 -0.15 5.19
CA PRO A 26 4.65 -1.43 5.39
C PRO A 26 5.53 -1.42 6.65
N PRO A 27 5.98 -2.58 7.14
CA PRO A 27 6.86 -2.67 8.29
C PRO A 27 8.19 -1.94 8.04
N GLN A 28 8.81 -1.39 9.10
CA GLN A 28 10.04 -0.58 8.98
C GLN A 28 11.24 -1.35 8.38
N ASN A 29 11.23 -2.69 8.48
CA ASN A 29 12.28 -3.56 7.92
C ASN A 29 12.05 -3.95 6.45
N VAL A 30 10.95 -3.52 5.84
CA VAL A 30 10.62 -3.90 4.47
C VAL A 30 10.81 -2.69 3.54
N PRO A 31 11.64 -2.81 2.50
CA PRO A 31 11.73 -1.77 1.48
C PRO A 31 10.38 -1.60 0.75
N LEU A 32 10.02 -0.34 0.45
CA LEU A 32 8.75 0.00 -0.18
C LEU A 32 8.52 -0.70 -1.54
N GLN A 33 9.61 -1.07 -2.22
CA GLN A 33 9.56 -1.80 -3.50
C GLN A 33 9.07 -3.25 -3.31
N ASP A 34 9.62 -3.97 -2.34
CA ASP A 34 9.16 -5.33 -2.01
C ASP A 34 7.71 -5.33 -1.49
N ALA A 35 7.34 -4.31 -0.72
CA ALA A 35 5.95 -4.11 -0.32
C ALA A 35 5.04 -3.91 -1.54
N ALA A 36 5.43 -3.02 -2.46
CA ALA A 36 4.66 -2.76 -3.67
C ALA A 36 4.47 -4.03 -4.51
N ALA A 37 5.57 -4.75 -4.79
CA ALA A 37 5.53 -6.00 -5.56
C ALA A 37 4.65 -7.08 -4.90
N HIS A 38 4.68 -7.18 -3.57
CA HIS A 38 3.81 -8.12 -2.84
C HIS A 38 2.33 -7.76 -3.00
N PHE A 39 1.97 -6.48 -2.81
CA PHE A 39 0.58 -6.04 -2.91
C PHE A 39 0.04 -6.03 -4.34
N GLU A 40 0.89 -5.87 -5.36
CA GLU A 40 0.50 -6.01 -6.77
C GLU A 40 0.02 -7.43 -7.11
N GLN A 41 0.56 -8.44 -6.42
CA GLN A 41 0.15 -9.84 -6.61
C GLN A 41 -1.12 -10.22 -5.84
N VAL A 42 -1.60 -9.36 -4.93
CA VAL A 42 -2.80 -9.65 -4.14
C VAL A 42 -4.05 -9.57 -5.03
N LYS A 43 -4.76 -10.69 -5.12
CA LYS A 43 -6.00 -10.79 -5.91
C LYS A 43 -7.02 -9.70 -5.48
N GLY A 44 -7.41 -8.86 -6.44
CA GLY A 44 -8.33 -7.74 -6.25
C GLY A 44 -7.66 -6.37 -6.06
N VAL A 45 -6.33 -6.30 -6.10
CA VAL A 45 -5.60 -5.03 -6.25
C VAL A 45 -5.54 -4.65 -7.72
N LEU A 46 -5.87 -3.41 -8.04
CA LEU A 46 -5.81 -2.88 -9.41
C LEU A 46 -4.43 -2.28 -9.72
N THR A 47 -3.85 -1.58 -8.76
CA THR A 47 -2.57 -0.87 -8.93
C THR A 47 -1.99 -0.57 -7.56
N VAL A 48 -0.67 -0.59 -7.45
CA VAL A 48 0.05 -0.14 -6.24
C VAL A 48 0.99 0.98 -6.65
N ASN A 49 0.84 2.13 -6.00
CA ASN A 49 1.74 3.27 -6.18
C ASN A 49 2.45 3.54 -4.87
N GLN A 50 3.75 3.79 -4.96
CA GLN A 50 4.52 4.26 -3.82
C GLN A 50 4.14 5.72 -3.55
N ASP A 51 3.92 6.04 -2.28
CA ASP A 51 3.72 7.42 -1.87
C ASP A 51 5.03 8.19 -2.10
N GLN A 52 4.97 9.21 -2.95
CA GLN A 52 6.11 10.03 -3.33
C GLN A 52 5.80 11.48 -2.98
N ILE A 53 6.74 12.13 -2.29
CA ILE A 53 6.68 13.57 -2.08
C ILE A 53 6.84 14.24 -3.45
N THR A 54 5.73 14.77 -3.96
CA THR A 54 5.76 15.57 -5.19
C THR A 54 6.19 16.99 -4.82
N PRO A 55 7.36 17.49 -5.29
CA PRO A 55 7.71 18.88 -5.08
C PRO A 55 6.75 19.77 -5.87
N LEU A 56 6.16 20.75 -5.19
CA LEU A 56 5.41 21.83 -5.84
C LEU A 56 6.45 22.81 -6.40
N TYR A 57 6.55 22.89 -7.72
CA TYR A 57 7.35 23.89 -8.43
C TYR A 57 6.65 25.25 -8.44
#